data_AF-A0A349F9A9-F1
#
_entry.id   AF-A0A349F9A9-F1
#
_cell.length_a   1.000
_cell.length_b   1.000
_cell.length_c   1.000
_cell.angle_alpha   90.00
_cell.angle_beta   90.00
_cell.angle_gamma   90.00
#
_symmetry.space_group_name_H-M   'P 1'
#
loop_
_entity.id
_entity.type
_entity.pdbx_description
1 polymer ?
#
loop_
_entity_poly.entity_id
_entity_poly.type
_entity_poly.pdbx_seq_one_letter_code
_entity_poly.pdbx_strand_id
1 'polypeptide(L)'
;MRLLLVLIIVSFSAWSSDDAEFNPIAKKLKAKILTEIKHDIQLSGFCDVYIYMKHNGEKAVISKVKTSGDYKLCKASKKAIKLNKAFNYTKAEMMIRIHISKP
;
A
#
# COMPACT_ATOMS: atom_id res chain seq x y z
N MET A 1 -4.29 -41.33 -27.42
CA MET A 1 -4.72 -41.52 -26.01
C MET A 1 -3.44 -41.45 -25.17
N ARG A 2 -3.16 -40.49 -24.29
CA ARG A 2 -3.95 -39.46 -23.60
C ARG A 2 -2.96 -38.33 -23.28
N LEU A 3 -3.43 -37.10 -23.40
CA LEU A 3 -2.75 -35.87 -23.00
C LEU A 3 -2.09 -36.04 -21.62
N LEU A 4 -0.76 -35.96 -21.56
CA LEU A 4 -0.02 -35.62 -20.34
C LEU A 4 0.35 -34.14 -20.41
N LEU A 5 -0.66 -33.29 -20.52
CA LEU A 5 -0.51 -31.86 -20.28
C LEU A 5 -0.80 -31.67 -18.79
N VAL A 6 0.20 -31.96 -17.95
CA VAL A 6 0.14 -31.69 -16.52
C VAL A 6 -0.01 -30.18 -16.36
N LEU A 7 -1.21 -29.80 -15.96
CA LEU A 7 -1.60 -28.48 -15.50
C LEU A 7 -0.64 -28.07 -14.36
N ILE A 8 0.46 -27.39 -14.70
CA ILE A 8 1.14 -26.50 -13.76
C ILE A 8 0.22 -25.29 -13.62
N ILE A 9 -0.85 -25.48 -12.83
CA ILE A 9 -1.62 -24.38 -12.26
C ILE A 9 -0.60 -23.69 -11.37
N VAL A 10 -0.03 -22.63 -11.90
CA VAL A 10 0.81 -21.74 -11.12
C VAL A 10 -0.10 -21.22 -10.02
N SER A 11 0.08 -21.77 -8.82
CA SER A 11 -0.34 -21.15 -7.57
C SER A 11 0.45 -19.86 -7.46
N PHE A 12 0.12 -18.86 -8.29
CA PHE A 12 0.38 -17.47 -7.99
C PHE A 12 -0.47 -17.19 -6.76
N SER A 13 0.05 -17.54 -5.59
CA SER A 13 -0.37 -16.89 -4.36
C SER A 13 -0.31 -15.41 -4.68
N ALA A 14 -1.47 -14.77 -4.74
CA ALA A 14 -1.63 -13.34 -4.84
C ALA A 14 -1.07 -12.74 -3.54
N TRP A 15 0.25 -12.85 -3.34
CA TRP A 15 1.01 -12.03 -2.44
C TRP A 15 0.85 -10.64 -3.00
N SER A 16 -0.16 -9.96 -2.49
CA SER A 16 -0.30 -8.54 -2.71
C SER A 16 1.00 -7.94 -2.19
N SER A 17 1.80 -7.41 -3.11
CA SER A 17 3.13 -6.87 -2.80
C SER A 17 2.98 -5.57 -2.01
N ASP A 18 3.93 -5.33 -1.13
CA ASP A 18 4.07 -4.03 -0.47
C ASP A 18 4.92 -3.14 -1.37
N ASP A 19 4.29 -2.18 -2.04
CA ASP A 19 4.97 -1.32 -3.01
C ASP A 19 6.07 -0.47 -2.37
N ALA A 20 6.11 -0.37 -1.03
CA ALA A 20 7.21 0.27 -0.32
C ALA A 20 8.59 -0.39 -0.54
N GLU A 21 8.64 -1.63 -1.04
CA GLU A 21 9.88 -2.33 -1.39
C GLU A 21 10.58 -1.73 -2.61
N PHE A 22 9.82 -1.22 -3.59
CA PHE A 22 10.36 -0.78 -4.88
C PHE A 22 9.98 0.66 -5.25
N ASN A 23 8.89 1.22 -4.68
CA ASN A 23 8.44 2.57 -4.94
C ASN A 23 8.90 3.55 -3.83
N PRO A 24 9.66 4.62 -4.17
CA PRO A 24 10.17 5.58 -3.19
C PRO A 24 9.08 6.43 -2.53
N ILE A 25 7.98 6.73 -3.23
CA ILE A 25 6.81 7.41 -2.67
C ILE A 25 6.14 6.50 -1.65
N ALA A 26 5.92 5.23 -1.99
CA ALA A 26 5.34 4.24 -1.09
C ALA A 26 6.21 4.06 0.16
N LYS A 27 7.52 3.93 0.01
CA LYS A 27 8.48 3.87 1.13
C LYS A 27 8.39 5.09 2.06
N LYS A 28 8.32 6.30 1.49
CA LYS A 28 8.20 7.56 2.25
C LYS A 28 6.87 7.63 3.01
N LEU A 29 5.77 7.20 2.40
CA LEU A 29 4.45 7.19 3.03
C LEU A 29 4.36 6.10 4.11
N LYS A 30 4.95 4.92 3.89
CA LYS A 30 5.05 3.84 4.89
C LYS A 30 5.80 4.30 6.12
N ALA A 31 6.97 4.92 5.94
CA ALA A 31 7.74 5.47 7.05
C ALA A 31 6.90 6.49 7.87
N LYS A 32 6.18 7.38 7.18
CA LYS A 32 5.29 8.33 7.84
C LYS A 32 4.19 7.64 8.66
N ILE A 33 3.51 6.65 8.09
CA ILE A 33 2.47 5.89 8.82
C ILE A 33 3.07 5.27 10.08
N LEU A 34 4.19 4.56 9.94
CA LEU A 34 4.86 3.89 11.06
C LEU A 34 5.27 4.87 12.17
N THR A 35 5.77 6.05 11.83
CA THR A 35 6.09 7.09 12.82
C THR A 35 4.87 7.54 13.61
N GLU A 36 3.73 7.78 12.94
CA GLU A 36 2.50 8.26 13.57
C GLU A 36 1.87 7.22 14.50
N ILE A 37 1.98 5.92 14.19
CA ILE A 37 1.37 4.83 14.97
C ILE A 37 2.33 4.17 15.97
N LYS A 38 3.59 4.60 16.02
CA LYS A 38 4.66 3.93 16.78
C LYS A 38 4.31 3.75 18.25
N HIS A 39 3.81 4.80 18.89
CA HIS A 39 3.60 4.87 20.34
C HIS A 39 2.26 4.32 20.83
N ASP A 40 1.33 4.01 19.92
CA ASP A 40 -0.01 3.57 20.29
C ASP A 40 -0.05 2.05 20.54
N ILE A 41 0.19 1.63 21.78
CA ILE A 41 0.23 0.22 22.18
C ILE A 41 -1.10 -0.54 22.01
N GLN A 42 -2.21 0.15 21.72
CA GLN A 42 -3.52 -0.50 21.56
C GLN A 42 -3.80 -0.93 20.11
N LEU A 43 -2.94 -0.55 19.17
CA LEU A 43 -3.03 -0.96 17.78
C LEU A 43 -2.34 -2.31 17.59
N SER A 44 -3.02 -3.24 16.93
CA SER A 44 -2.51 -4.58 16.60
C SER A 44 -3.07 -5.07 15.27
N GLY A 45 -2.54 -6.18 14.77
CA GLY A 45 -2.97 -6.79 13.51
C GLY A 45 -2.31 -6.17 12.28
N PHE A 46 -3.04 -6.11 11.16
CA PHE A 46 -2.52 -5.57 9.91
C PHE A 46 -3.46 -4.57 9.26
N CYS A 47 -2.91 -3.69 8.44
CA CYS A 47 -3.67 -2.85 7.55
C CYS A 47 -2.96 -2.69 6.20
N ASP A 48 -3.69 -2.98 5.13
CA ASP A 48 -3.33 -2.60 3.79
C ASP A 48 -3.88 -1.21 3.47
N VAL A 49 -2.99 -0.30 3.07
CA VAL A 49 -3.32 1.09 2.71
C VAL A 49 -3.15 1.25 1.21
N TYR A 50 -4.25 1.47 0.50
CA TYR A 50 -4.29 1.71 -0.95
C TYR A 50 -4.39 3.20 -1.21
N ILE A 51 -3.38 3.77 -1.86
CA ILE A 51 -3.25 5.21 -2.11
C ILE A 51 -3.36 5.43 -3.62
N TYR A 52 -4.46 6.05 -4.04
CA TYR A 52 -4.74 6.35 -5.44
C TYR A 52 -4.21 7.73 -5.79
N MET A 53 -3.49 7.84 -6.89
CA MET A 53 -2.85 9.06 -7.35
C MET A 53 -3.38 9.48 -8.72
N LYS A 54 -3.55 10.79 -8.90
CA LYS A 54 -3.77 11.42 -10.21
C LYS A 54 -2.45 12.03 -10.67
N HIS A 55 -2.10 11.86 -11.92
CA HIS A 55 -0.90 12.43 -12.50
C HIS A 55 -1.24 13.71 -13.26
N ASN A 56 -0.46 14.77 -13.04
CA ASN A 56 -0.52 16.01 -13.80
C ASN A 56 0.91 16.46 -14.11
N GLY A 57 1.33 16.26 -15.35
CA GLY A 57 2.74 16.40 -15.73
C GLY A 57 3.63 15.48 -14.90
N GLU A 58 4.66 16.03 -14.27
CA GLU A 58 5.64 15.31 -13.45
C GLU A 58 5.19 15.05 -12.01
N LYS A 59 3.96 15.45 -11.65
CA LYS A 59 3.44 15.36 -10.27
C LYS A 59 2.35 14.31 -10.14
N ALA A 60 2.49 13.45 -9.14
CA ALA A 60 1.48 12.54 -8.65
C ALA A 60 0.79 13.15 -7.43
N VAL A 61 -0.53 13.32 -7.48
CA VAL A 61 -1.34 13.92 -6.42
C VAL A 61 -2.24 12.86 -5.79
N ILE A 62 -2.15 12.68 -4.48
CA ILE A 62 -3.02 11.74 -3.77
C ILE A 62 -4.47 12.20 -3.88
N SER A 63 -5.30 11.37 -4.50
CA SER A 63 -6.72 11.65 -4.74
C SER A 63 -7.65 10.88 -3.80
N LYS A 64 -7.25 9.67 -3.38
CA LYS A 64 -8.08 8.80 -2.53
C LYS A 64 -7.20 7.85 -1.72
N VAL A 65 -7.65 7.54 -0.50
CA VAL A 65 -7.04 6.50 0.34
C VAL A 65 -8.13 5.51 0.76
N LYS A 66 -7.91 4.23 0.48
CA LYS A 66 -8.71 3.12 0.99
C LYS A 66 -7.86 2.25 1.90
N THR A 67 -8.49 1.49 2.78
CA THR A 67 -7.81 0.62 3.72
C THR A 67 -8.55 -0.70 3.87
N SER A 68 -7.83 -1.78 4.17
CA SER A 68 -8.38 -3.11 4.46
C SER A 68 -7.57 -3.79 5.57
N GLY A 69 -8.22 -4.38 6.57
CA GLY A 69 -7.56 -4.99 7.73
C GLY A 69 -8.19 -4.59 9.06
N ASP A 70 -7.39 -4.57 10.13
CA ASP A 70 -7.83 -4.15 11.47
C ASP A 70 -8.36 -2.72 11.45
N TYR A 71 -9.57 -2.52 12.00
CA TYR A 71 -10.26 -1.23 11.92
C TYR A 71 -9.47 -0.10 12.60
N LYS A 72 -8.93 -0.32 13.80
CA LYS A 72 -8.24 0.73 14.57
C LYS A 72 -6.92 1.09 13.91
N LEU A 73 -6.13 0.08 13.53
CA LEU A 73 -4.86 0.25 12.83
C LEU A 73 -5.07 0.92 11.46
N CYS A 74 -6.10 0.51 10.72
CA CYS A 74 -6.42 1.12 9.43
C CYS A 74 -6.91 2.56 9.56
N LYS A 75 -7.71 2.86 10.58
CA LYS A 75 -8.16 4.23 10.84
C LYS A 75 -6.98 5.15 11.16
N ALA A 76 -6.05 4.70 12.01
CA ALA A 76 -4.83 5.43 12.34
C ALA A 76 -3.92 5.60 11.11
N SER A 77 -3.68 4.52 10.37
CA SER A 77 -2.84 4.52 9.16
C SER A 77 -3.39 5.45 8.09
N LYS A 78 -4.72 5.45 7.86
CA LYS A 78 -5.37 6.35 6.91
C LYS A 78 -5.20 7.82 7.30
N LYS A 79 -5.30 8.15 8.60
CA LYS A 79 -5.16 9.51 9.12
C LYS A 79 -3.75 10.10 8.89
N ALA A 80 -2.72 9.26 8.85
CA ALA A 80 -1.36 9.68 8.55
C ALA A 80 -1.18 10.17 7.10
N ILE A 81 -2.06 9.79 6.16
CA ILE A 81 -1.98 10.16 4.75
C ILE A 81 -2.84 11.40 4.47
N LYS A 82 -2.21 12.47 3.98
CA LYS A 82 -2.89 13.71 3.59
C LYS A 82 -3.28 13.65 2.11
N LEU A 83 -4.56 13.88 1.81
CA LEU A 83 -5.06 14.07 0.44
C LEU A 83 -4.47 15.34 -0.18
N ASN A 84 -4.48 15.43 -1.52
CA ASN A 84 -3.95 16.54 -2.32
C ASN A 84 -2.46 16.81 -2.15
N LYS A 85 -1.73 15.93 -1.44
CA LYS A 85 -0.28 16.00 -1.38
C LYS A 85 0.32 15.54 -2.71
N ALA A 86 1.19 16.37 -3.26
CA ALA A 86 1.88 16.11 -4.53
C ALA A 86 3.28 15.52 -4.30
N PHE A 87 3.71 14.66 -5.21
CA PHE A 87 5.02 14.04 -5.24
C PHE A 87 5.57 14.06 -6.66
N ASN A 88 6.86 14.30 -6.82
CA ASN A 88 7.53 14.00 -8.07
C ASN A 88 7.67 12.48 -8.19
N TYR A 89 7.51 11.96 -9.41
CA TYR A 89 7.61 10.53 -9.66
C TYR A 89 8.40 10.29 -10.95
N THR A 90 9.10 9.16 -11.01
CA THR A 90 9.75 8.67 -12.24
C THR A 90 8.87 7.67 -12.98
N LYS A 91 8.07 6.89 -12.24
CA LYS A 91 7.10 5.93 -12.77
C LYS A 91 5.68 6.31 -12.37
N ALA A 92 4.80 6.46 -13.36
CA ALA A 92 3.41 6.84 -13.14
C ALA A 92 2.60 5.64 -12.61
N GLU A 93 2.40 5.59 -11.30
CA GLU A 93 1.61 4.54 -10.65
C GLU A 93 0.26 5.08 -10.20
N MET A 94 -0.83 4.59 -10.77
CA MET A 94 -2.18 5.08 -10.46
C MET A 94 -2.62 4.74 -9.03
N MET A 95 -2.03 3.69 -8.46
CA MET A 95 -2.29 3.22 -7.12
C MET A 95 -1.04 2.55 -6.57
N ILE A 96 -0.73 2.84 -5.31
CA ILE A 96 0.27 2.12 -4.53
C ILE A 96 -0.38 1.49 -3.31
N ARG A 97 0.01 0.27 -2.97
CA ARG A 97 -0.38 -0.45 -1.76
C ARG A 97 0.77 -0.47 -0.77
N ILE A 98 0.47 -0.13 0.48
CA ILE A 98 1.41 -0.20 1.59
C ILE A 98 0.87 -1.18 2.62
N HIS A 99 1.67 -2.18 2.99
CA HIS A 99 1.32 -3.11 4.07
C HIS A 99 1.89 -2.62 5.41
N ILE A 100 1.01 -2.49 6.41
CA ILE A 100 1.35 -2.13 7.78
C ILE A 100 0.98 -3.29 8.68
N SER A 101 1.90 -3.74 9.52
CA SER A 101 1.66 -4.76 10.53
C SER A 101 2.15 -4.29 11.90
N LYS A 102 1.43 -4.69 12.94
CA LYS A 102 1.78 -4.42 14.33
C LYS A 102 1.46 -5.66 15.18
N PRO A 103 2.37 -6.09 16.08
CA PRO A 103 2.15 -7.23 16.95
C PRO A 103 0.94 -7.05 17.86
#